data_AF-A0A7Z9XL76-F1
#
_entry.id   AF-A0A7Z9XL76-F1
#
_cell.length_a   1.000
_cell.length_b   1.000
_cell.length_c   1.000
_cell.angle_alpha   90.00
_cell.angle_beta   90.00
_cell.angle_gamma   90.00
#
_symmetry.space_group_name_H-M   'P 1'
#
loop_
_entity.id
_entity.type
_entity.pdbx_description
1 polymer ?
#
loop_
_entity_poly.entity_id
_entity_poly.type
_entity_poly.pdbx_seq_one_letter_code
_entity_poly.pdbx_strand_id
1 'polypeptide(L)'
;MKHFFLTGLFLGLALVLVVGAVFALKGRPVASQTADPVDALAPSAPAATENWNQIAFPVDATGDIPDAQAIADNIDGAEEIRYWDASVQGFVFYIPDPVIPGGAGTNFSTQVGGSYWVKQAASTQTVFSIVGDVPPPTGQAGAIQHNLQGDAANCKWNNIMVPLDQDTISTAQDLADSIGDVYEVRGWRADSQGFAFYIPDPVIPGGAGTNFAVKIGYPYWVCMTASKTWP
;
A
#
# COMPACT_ATOMS: atom_id res chain seq x y z
N MET A 1 52.68 -53.78 5.22
CA MET A 1 53.24 -53.88 3.84
C MET A 1 52.10 -54.29 2.93
N LYS A 2 51.68 -53.44 1.98
CA LYS A 2 52.07 -53.51 0.54
C LYS A 2 51.73 -54.88 -0.06
N HIS A 3 51.03 -55.05 -1.18
CA HIS A 3 50.52 -54.18 -2.24
C HIS A 3 49.79 -55.11 -3.26
N PHE A 4 48.74 -54.59 -3.92
CA PHE A 4 48.38 -54.82 -5.35
C PHE A 4 47.98 -56.24 -5.85
N PHE A 5 47.24 -56.48 -6.94
CA PHE A 5 46.75 -55.70 -8.11
C PHE A 5 45.46 -56.40 -8.65
N LEU A 6 44.46 -55.63 -9.13
CA LEU A 6 43.51 -55.80 -10.28
C LEU A 6 43.07 -57.21 -10.75
N THR A 7 41.84 -57.47 -11.21
CA THR A 7 41.12 -56.93 -12.40
C THR A 7 39.73 -57.62 -12.39
N GLY A 8 38.57 -56.97 -12.42
CA GLY A 8 37.90 -56.40 -13.60
C GLY A 8 36.53 -57.09 -13.80
N LEU A 9 35.47 -56.35 -14.15
CA LEU A 9 34.50 -56.64 -15.23
C LEU A 9 33.26 -55.73 -15.17
N PHE A 10 33.25 -54.78 -16.08
CA PHE A 10 32.19 -54.21 -16.93
C PHE A 10 30.66 -54.41 -16.69
N LEU A 11 29.98 -53.28 -17.00
CA LEU A 11 28.76 -53.10 -17.80
C LEU A 11 27.38 -53.10 -17.10
N GLY A 12 26.70 -51.95 -17.24
CA GLY A 12 25.26 -51.82 -16.97
C GLY A 12 24.77 -50.38 -16.94
N LEU A 13 25.18 -49.55 -17.90
CA LEU A 13 24.70 -48.17 -18.06
C LEU A 13 23.31 -48.18 -18.71
N ALA A 14 22.26 -47.91 -17.94
CA ALA A 14 20.93 -47.60 -18.48
C ALA A 14 20.73 -46.09 -18.45
N LEU A 15 21.05 -45.45 -19.58
CA LEU A 15 20.75 -44.05 -19.85
C LEU A 15 19.27 -43.93 -20.22
N VAL A 16 18.43 -43.47 -19.30
CA VAL A 16 17.05 -43.09 -19.60
C VAL A 16 17.07 -41.69 -20.21
N LEU A 17 16.96 -41.63 -21.54
CA LEU A 17 16.69 -40.42 -22.30
C LEU A 17 15.22 -40.03 -22.08
N VAL A 18 14.97 -39.12 -21.15
CA VAL A 18 13.68 -38.42 -21.08
C VAL A 18 13.70 -37.35 -22.18
N VAL A 19 13.10 -37.68 -23.31
CA VAL A 19 12.73 -36.69 -24.33
C VAL A 19 11.57 -35.89 -23.75
N GLY A 20 11.90 -34.86 -22.96
CA GLY A 20 10.95 -33.82 -22.60
C GLY A 20 10.64 -33.02 -23.85
N ALA A 21 9.45 -33.25 -24.42
CA ALA A 21 8.92 -32.40 -25.46
C ALA A 21 8.85 -30.96 -24.93
N VAL A 22 9.71 -30.09 -25.48
CA VAL A 22 9.54 -28.64 -25.37
C VAL A 22 8.29 -28.32 -26.16
N PHE A 23 7.15 -28.27 -25.48
CA PHE A 23 6.00 -27.55 -26.00
C PHE A 23 6.37 -26.09 -26.04
N ALA A 24 6.82 -25.64 -27.22
CA ALA A 24 6.79 -24.23 -27.56
C ALA A 24 5.32 -23.81 -27.50
N LEU A 25 4.93 -23.22 -26.37
CA LEU A 25 3.74 -22.37 -26.28
C LEU A 25 3.93 -21.29 -27.33
N LYS A 26 3.35 -21.51 -28.51
CA LYS A 26 3.22 -20.51 -29.56
C LYS A 26 2.47 -19.36 -28.89
N GLY A 27 3.21 -18.32 -28.52
CA GLY A 27 2.70 -17.15 -27.83
C GLY A 27 1.44 -16.69 -28.54
N ARG A 28 0.30 -16.90 -27.89
CA ARG A 28 -0.91 -16.20 -28.29
C ARG A 28 -0.53 -14.72 -28.15
N PRO A 29 -0.71 -13.90 -29.19
CA PRO A 29 -0.66 -12.47 -28.99
C PRO A 29 -1.68 -12.18 -27.89
N VAL A 30 -1.19 -11.83 -26.70
CA VAL A 30 -2.02 -11.17 -25.72
C VAL A 30 -2.39 -9.89 -26.43
N ALA A 31 -3.65 -9.80 -26.87
CA ALA A 31 -4.19 -8.54 -27.29
C ALA A 31 -3.86 -7.59 -26.14
N SER A 32 -2.95 -6.65 -26.37
CA SER A 32 -2.84 -5.48 -25.52
C SER A 32 -4.23 -4.90 -25.57
N GLN A 33 -5.02 -5.19 -24.55
CA GLN A 33 -6.13 -4.32 -24.21
C GLN A 33 -5.41 -3.02 -23.95
N THR A 34 -5.44 -2.13 -24.93
CA THR A 34 -5.42 -0.71 -24.65
C THR A 34 -6.51 -0.58 -23.60
N ALA A 35 -6.11 -0.47 -22.33
CA ALA A 35 -7.02 -0.05 -21.30
C ALA A 35 -7.72 1.15 -21.92
N ASP A 36 -9.04 1.09 -22.05
CA ASP A 36 -9.82 2.28 -22.33
C ASP A 36 -9.23 3.36 -21.42
N PRO A 37 -8.86 4.53 -21.96
CA PRO A 37 -8.25 5.58 -21.16
C PRO A 37 -9.16 5.74 -19.96
N VAL A 38 -8.71 5.22 -18.81
CA VAL A 38 -9.45 5.28 -17.56
C VAL A 38 -9.62 6.75 -17.40
N ASP A 39 -10.85 7.22 -17.61
CA ASP A 39 -11.21 8.62 -17.80
C ASP A 39 -10.37 9.38 -16.81
N ALA A 40 -9.25 9.93 -17.31
CA ALA A 40 -8.16 10.30 -16.43
C ALA A 40 -8.84 11.37 -15.62
N LEU A 41 -9.04 11.11 -14.33
CA LEU A 41 -9.59 12.08 -13.40
C LEU A 41 -8.56 13.18 -13.41
N ALA A 42 -8.61 14.05 -14.42
CA ALA A 42 -7.81 15.23 -14.53
C ALA A 42 -8.10 15.90 -13.21
N PRO A 43 -7.12 16.01 -12.30
CA PRO A 43 -7.39 16.52 -10.98
C PRO A 43 -7.80 17.97 -11.19
N SER A 44 -9.11 18.23 -11.25
CA SER A 44 -9.68 19.54 -11.09
C SER A 44 -9.65 19.84 -9.59
N ALA A 45 -8.47 19.72 -8.98
CA ALA A 45 -8.26 20.26 -7.67
C ALA A 45 -8.41 21.78 -7.84
N PRO A 46 -9.39 22.42 -7.19
CA PRO A 46 -9.41 23.88 -7.12
C PRO A 46 -8.06 24.33 -6.57
N ALA A 47 -7.59 25.52 -6.96
CA ALA A 47 -6.37 26.12 -6.42
C ALA A 47 -6.54 26.36 -4.91
N ALA A 48 -6.35 25.30 -4.12
CA ALA A 48 -6.36 25.34 -2.69
C ALA A 48 -4.98 25.82 -2.23
N THR A 49 -4.96 26.56 -1.13
CA THR A 49 -3.72 27.02 -0.50
C THR A 49 -2.86 25.85 0.00
N GLU A 50 -3.48 24.70 0.21
CA GLU A 50 -2.81 23.44 0.52
C GLU A 50 -3.33 22.35 -0.43
N ASN A 51 -2.42 21.58 -1.04
CA ASN A 51 -2.79 20.47 -1.93
C ASN A 51 -2.26 19.18 -1.34
N TRP A 52 -2.93 18.73 -0.29
CA TRP A 52 -2.65 17.46 0.33
C TRP A 52 -3.28 16.33 -0.47
N ASN A 53 -2.45 15.34 -0.76
CA ASN A 53 -2.84 14.05 -1.30
C ASN A 53 -2.50 12.97 -0.28
N GLN A 54 -3.29 11.90 -0.26
CA GLN A 54 -2.98 10.72 0.52
C GLN A 54 -2.74 9.56 -0.44
N ILE A 55 -1.59 8.92 -0.31
CA ILE A 55 -1.15 7.81 -1.15
C ILE A 55 -0.86 6.59 -0.28
N ALA A 56 -0.83 5.41 -0.88
CA ALA A 56 -0.42 4.20 -0.19
C ALA A 56 0.44 3.30 -1.08
N PHE A 57 1.14 2.37 -0.44
CA PHE A 57 2.13 1.49 -1.08
C PHE A 57 1.61 0.05 -1.05
N PRO A 58 0.67 -0.33 -1.94
CA PRO A 58 0.06 -1.65 -1.93
C PRO A 58 0.94 -2.77 -2.50
N VAL A 59 2.05 -2.39 -3.13
CA VAL A 59 3.07 -3.29 -3.66
C VAL A 59 4.38 -3.05 -2.93
N ASP A 60 5.25 -4.06 -2.90
CA ASP A 60 6.61 -3.90 -2.42
C ASP A 60 7.44 -3.15 -3.46
N ALA A 61 7.54 -1.85 -3.26
CA ALA A 61 8.44 -0.95 -3.96
C ALA A 61 9.51 -0.38 -3.02
N THR A 62 9.73 -1.00 -1.85
CA THR A 62 10.66 -0.47 -0.84
C THR A 62 12.12 -0.52 -1.30
N GLY A 63 12.45 -1.32 -2.32
CA GLY A 63 13.76 -1.29 -2.97
C GLY A 63 14.00 -0.05 -3.84
N ASP A 64 12.96 0.44 -4.52
CA ASP A 64 13.05 1.58 -5.46
C ASP A 64 12.67 2.92 -4.79
N ILE A 65 11.76 2.88 -3.82
CA ILE A 65 11.30 4.03 -3.04
C ILE A 65 11.51 3.73 -1.55
N PRO A 66 12.77 3.68 -1.07
CA PRO A 66 13.09 3.20 0.28
C PRO A 66 12.72 4.17 1.41
N ASP A 67 12.52 5.46 1.12
CA ASP A 67 12.33 6.49 2.13
C ASP A 67 11.51 7.70 1.64
N ALA A 68 11.27 8.66 2.54
CA ALA A 68 10.47 9.85 2.27
C ALA A 68 11.09 10.77 1.20
N GLN A 69 12.43 10.85 1.13
CA GLN A 69 13.11 11.57 0.04
C GLN A 69 12.81 10.90 -1.31
N ALA A 70 12.88 9.58 -1.40
CA ALA A 70 12.54 8.87 -2.63
C ALA A 70 11.07 9.06 -3.03
N ILE A 71 10.14 9.19 -2.06
CA ILE A 71 8.76 9.59 -2.37
C ILE A 71 8.74 10.97 -3.03
N ALA A 72 9.41 11.94 -2.43
CA ALA A 72 9.46 13.31 -2.94
C ALA A 72 10.10 13.40 -4.34
N ASP A 73 11.17 12.64 -4.59
CA ASP A 73 11.86 12.60 -5.88
C ASP A 73 11.00 12.04 -7.01
N ASN A 74 10.01 11.19 -6.68
CA ASN A 74 9.09 10.59 -7.65
C ASN A 74 7.78 11.36 -7.83
N ILE A 75 7.60 12.49 -7.13
CA ILE A 75 6.37 13.29 -7.17
C ILE A 75 6.72 14.75 -7.44
N ASP A 76 6.56 15.17 -8.70
CA ASP A 76 6.83 16.54 -9.14
C ASP A 76 6.14 17.60 -8.27
N GLY A 77 6.96 18.44 -7.63
CA GLY A 77 6.50 19.52 -6.75
C GLY A 77 6.04 19.05 -5.38
N ALA A 78 6.46 17.88 -4.90
CA ALA A 78 6.30 17.51 -3.50
C ALA A 78 7.04 18.51 -2.60
N GLU A 79 6.30 19.16 -1.71
CA GLU A 79 6.82 20.12 -0.73
C GLU A 79 7.05 19.46 0.63
N GLU A 80 6.26 18.43 0.96
CA GLU A 80 6.33 17.78 2.26
C GLU A 80 5.71 16.38 2.19
N ILE A 81 6.38 15.40 2.81
CA ILE A 81 5.91 14.03 2.97
C ILE A 81 5.68 13.77 4.46
N ARG A 82 4.54 13.14 4.81
CA ARG A 82 4.26 12.74 6.20
C ARG A 82 3.73 11.32 6.28
N TYR A 83 3.92 10.68 7.42
CA TYR A 83 3.09 9.53 7.82
C TYR A 83 2.55 9.74 9.23
N TRP A 84 1.43 9.08 9.53
CA TRP A 84 0.82 9.11 10.85
C TRP A 84 1.40 8.02 11.74
N ASP A 85 2.03 8.39 12.85
CA ASP A 85 2.48 7.45 13.88
C ASP A 85 1.38 7.29 14.94
N ALA A 86 0.68 6.16 14.88
CA ALA A 86 -0.42 5.85 15.80
C ALA A 86 0.04 5.67 17.26
N SER A 87 1.31 5.36 17.51
CA SER A 87 1.80 5.16 18.89
C SER A 87 1.90 6.47 19.66
N VAL A 88 2.25 7.56 18.97
CA VAL A 88 2.33 8.92 19.53
C VAL A 88 1.17 9.82 19.14
N GLN A 89 0.25 9.31 18.29
CA GLN A 89 -0.89 10.05 17.73
C GLN A 89 -0.45 11.37 17.08
N GLY A 90 0.56 11.30 16.21
CA GLY A 90 1.15 12.47 15.58
C GLY A 90 1.77 12.18 14.22
N PHE A 91 1.99 13.24 13.44
CA PHE A 91 2.70 13.13 12.17
C PHE A 91 4.20 13.16 12.38
N VAL A 92 4.88 12.28 11.66
CA VAL A 92 6.31 12.41 11.35
C VAL A 92 6.40 12.97 9.93
N PHE A 93 7.26 13.98 9.73
CA PHE A 93 7.33 14.71 8.48
C PHE A 93 8.75 14.79 7.92
N TYR A 94 8.81 14.96 6.60
CA TYR A 94 9.99 15.19 5.81
C TYR A 94 9.73 16.32 4.80
N ILE A 95 10.60 17.32 4.77
CA ILE A 95 10.56 18.42 3.79
C ILE A 95 11.83 18.32 2.94
N PRO A 96 11.73 17.94 1.65
CA PRO A 96 12.88 17.95 0.75
C PRO A 96 13.38 19.40 0.59
N ASP A 97 14.70 19.59 0.67
CA ASP A 97 15.33 20.90 0.48
C ASP A 97 16.57 20.74 -0.41
N PRO A 98 16.63 21.41 -1.58
CA PRO A 98 17.78 21.31 -2.48
C PRO A 98 19.03 22.03 -1.96
N VAL A 99 18.88 22.91 -0.97
CA VAL A 99 19.96 23.70 -0.36
C VAL A 99 20.50 23.01 0.89
N ILE A 100 19.65 22.31 1.64
CA ILE A 100 20.05 21.58 2.85
C ILE A 100 20.19 20.08 2.52
N PRO A 101 21.41 19.52 2.45
CA PRO A 101 21.59 18.10 2.20
C PRO A 101 20.82 17.26 3.22
N GLY A 102 19.92 16.43 2.72
CA GLY A 102 19.05 15.59 3.55
C GLY A 102 17.74 16.25 3.99
N GLY A 103 17.43 17.48 3.58
CA GLY A 103 16.14 18.14 3.85
C GLY A 103 15.95 18.56 5.31
N ALA A 104 14.71 18.84 5.70
CA ALA A 104 14.30 19.12 7.08
C ALA A 104 13.33 18.05 7.59
N GLY A 105 13.37 17.77 8.91
CA GLY A 105 12.58 16.71 9.53
C GLY A 105 13.29 15.35 9.51
N THR A 106 12.50 14.27 9.46
CA THR A 106 13.02 12.89 9.50
C THR A 106 12.80 12.24 8.15
N ASN A 107 13.89 11.84 7.46
CA ASN A 107 13.77 10.99 6.27
C ASN A 107 13.45 9.55 6.71
N PHE A 108 12.17 9.24 6.89
CA PHE A 108 11.71 7.94 7.39
C PHE A 108 11.66 6.90 6.27
N SER A 109 11.90 5.64 6.61
CA SER A 109 11.80 4.53 5.66
C SER A 109 10.34 4.28 5.25
N THR A 110 10.14 3.88 4.01
CA THR A 110 8.84 3.41 3.53
C THR A 110 8.57 1.98 3.99
N GLN A 111 7.32 1.58 3.93
CA GLN A 111 6.86 0.24 4.30
C GLN A 111 5.82 -0.23 3.28
N VAL A 112 5.84 -1.52 2.97
CA VAL A 112 4.75 -2.16 2.23
C VAL A 112 3.47 -2.06 3.05
N GLY A 113 2.38 -1.62 2.42
CA GLY A 113 1.13 -1.28 3.09
C GLY A 113 1.12 0.09 3.74
N GLY A 114 2.23 0.82 3.74
CA GLY A 114 2.34 2.16 4.29
C GLY A 114 1.43 3.15 3.58
N SER A 115 0.92 4.13 4.35
CA SER A 115 0.12 5.24 3.85
C SER A 115 0.80 6.56 4.21
N TYR A 116 0.88 7.45 3.21
CA TYR A 116 1.66 8.67 3.26
C TYR A 116 0.81 9.85 2.81
N TRP A 117 1.09 11.00 3.40
CA TRP A 117 0.57 12.29 2.98
C TRP A 117 1.63 13.01 2.19
N VAL A 118 1.22 13.62 1.09
CA VAL A 118 2.08 14.40 0.22
C VAL A 118 1.44 15.76 0.04
N LYS A 119 2.11 16.80 0.50
CA LYS A 119 1.79 18.17 0.12
C LYS A 119 2.44 18.46 -1.22
N GLN A 120 1.64 18.89 -2.18
CA GLN A 120 2.12 19.27 -3.49
C GLN A 120 1.99 20.78 -3.70
N ALA A 121 2.93 21.37 -4.44
CA ALA A 121 2.87 22.76 -4.85
C ALA A 121 1.61 23.01 -5.71
N ALA A 122 0.93 24.13 -5.48
CA ALA A 122 -0.37 24.42 -6.12
C ALA A 122 -0.34 24.54 -7.66
N SER A 123 0.84 24.72 -8.24
CA SER A 123 1.02 24.86 -9.68
C SER A 123 1.44 23.56 -10.38
N THR A 124 1.60 22.45 -9.65
CA THR A 124 2.02 21.18 -10.25
C THR A 124 0.88 20.16 -10.24
N GLN A 125 0.69 19.51 -11.38
CA GLN A 125 -0.05 18.26 -11.47
C GLN A 125 0.97 17.17 -11.75
N THR A 126 0.82 16.04 -11.08
CA THR A 126 1.69 14.89 -11.30
C THR A 126 0.87 13.62 -11.35
N VAL A 127 1.38 12.63 -12.09
CA VAL A 127 0.87 11.27 -12.05
C VAL A 127 1.93 10.45 -11.35
N PHE A 128 1.57 9.96 -10.17
CA PHE A 128 2.41 9.07 -9.40
C PHE A 128 1.96 7.63 -9.64
N SER A 129 2.90 6.78 -10.04
CA SER A 129 2.67 5.34 -10.25
C SER A 129 3.77 4.56 -9.55
N ILE A 130 3.37 3.56 -8.78
CA ILE A 130 4.29 2.63 -8.13
C ILE A 130 4.20 1.28 -8.84
N VAL A 131 5.35 0.69 -9.14
CA VAL A 131 5.47 -0.70 -9.60
C VAL A 131 6.33 -1.43 -8.58
N GLY A 132 5.97 -2.68 -8.30
CA GLY A 132 6.65 -3.49 -7.30
C GLY A 132 6.07 -4.90 -7.26
N ASP A 133 6.61 -5.72 -6.37
CA ASP A 133 6.10 -7.08 -6.17
C ASP A 133 4.77 -7.04 -5.40
N VAL A 134 3.82 -7.88 -5.79
CA VAL A 134 2.55 -7.99 -5.08
C VAL A 134 2.78 -8.81 -3.80
N PRO A 135 2.46 -8.26 -2.61
CA PRO A 135 2.65 -9.00 -1.36
C PRO A 135 1.79 -10.27 -1.31
N PRO A 136 2.22 -11.31 -0.57
CA PRO A 136 1.44 -12.50 -0.37
C PRO A 136 0.03 -12.20 0.18
N PRO A 137 -0.98 -13.04 -0.13
CA PRO A 137 -2.32 -12.90 0.42
C PRO A 137 -2.37 -12.97 1.95
N THR A 138 -3.40 -12.36 2.52
CA THR A 138 -3.75 -12.36 3.94
C THR A 138 -3.64 -13.76 4.56
N GLY A 139 -2.98 -13.83 5.71
CA GLY A 139 -2.75 -15.08 6.44
C GLY A 139 -1.50 -15.85 6.01
N GLN A 140 -0.76 -15.37 4.99
CA GLN A 140 0.55 -15.90 4.62
C GLN A 140 1.68 -15.05 5.21
N ALA A 141 2.86 -15.66 5.34
CA ALA A 141 4.05 -14.93 5.79
C ALA A 141 4.41 -13.84 4.77
N GLY A 142 4.61 -12.61 5.26
CA GLY A 142 4.90 -11.44 4.41
C GLY A 142 3.67 -10.72 3.86
N ALA A 143 2.46 -11.18 4.20
CA ALA A 143 1.25 -10.41 3.91
C ALA A 143 1.29 -9.06 4.63
N ILE A 144 0.61 -8.06 4.06
CA ILE A 144 0.41 -6.77 4.71
C ILE A 144 -0.36 -7.01 6.02
N GLN A 145 0.08 -6.33 7.08
CA GLN A 145 -0.57 -6.33 8.38
C GLN A 145 -0.38 -4.97 9.05
N HIS A 146 -1.47 -4.43 9.60
CA HIS A 146 -1.52 -3.20 10.35
C HIS A 146 -1.66 -3.50 11.85
N ASN A 147 -0.72 -3.01 12.66
CA ASN A 147 -0.80 -3.07 14.11
C ASN A 147 -1.54 -1.86 14.66
N LEU A 148 -2.86 -1.95 14.69
CA LEU A 148 -3.76 -0.88 15.06
C LEU A 148 -3.69 -0.61 16.57
N GLN A 149 -3.52 0.66 16.92
CA GLN A 149 -3.62 1.15 18.29
C GLN A 149 -5.07 1.53 18.58
N GLY A 150 -5.61 1.18 19.75
CA GLY A 150 -6.95 1.57 20.15
C GLY A 150 -7.06 1.85 21.65
N ASP A 151 -8.08 2.62 22.02
CA ASP A 151 -8.37 3.00 23.40
C ASP A 151 -9.88 3.25 23.53
N ALA A 152 -10.51 2.56 24.49
CA ALA A 152 -11.97 2.57 24.65
C ALA A 152 -12.52 3.92 25.16
N ALA A 153 -11.71 4.70 25.88
CA ALA A 153 -12.11 6.00 26.40
C ALA A 153 -11.91 7.10 25.34
N ASN A 154 -10.82 7.01 24.59
CA ASN A 154 -10.49 7.97 23.54
C ASN A 154 -9.89 7.22 22.35
N CYS A 155 -10.73 6.87 21.37
CA CYS A 155 -10.30 6.09 20.22
C CYS A 155 -9.02 6.66 19.60
N LYS A 156 -8.16 5.76 19.10
CA LYS A 156 -6.86 6.13 18.54
C LYS A 156 -6.94 6.08 17.02
N TRP A 157 -6.47 7.14 16.38
CA TRP A 157 -6.41 7.19 14.94
C TRP A 157 -5.26 6.32 14.43
N ASN A 158 -5.56 5.56 13.40
CA ASN A 158 -4.60 4.78 12.63
C ASN A 158 -4.80 5.12 11.17
N ASN A 159 -3.71 5.07 10.42
CA ASN A 159 -3.76 5.21 8.98
C ASN A 159 -3.37 3.89 8.35
N ILE A 160 -4.28 3.32 7.58
CA ILE A 160 -4.17 1.99 6.98
C ILE A 160 -4.31 2.10 5.47
N MET A 161 -3.95 1.03 4.77
CA MET A 161 -4.26 0.80 3.37
C MET A 161 -4.99 -0.54 3.27
N VAL A 162 -6.06 -0.61 2.47
CA VAL A 162 -6.82 -1.86 2.29
C VAL A 162 -6.06 -2.84 1.38
N PRO A 163 -5.58 -4.00 1.86
CA PRO A 163 -4.77 -4.91 1.06
C PRO A 163 -5.42 -5.33 -0.27
N LEU A 164 -4.58 -5.66 -1.25
CA LEU A 164 -5.04 -5.96 -2.63
C LEU A 164 -5.92 -7.21 -2.74
N ASP A 165 -5.85 -8.12 -1.76
CA ASP A 165 -6.64 -9.35 -1.70
C ASP A 165 -7.96 -9.20 -0.90
N GLN A 166 -8.27 -8.00 -0.39
CA GLN A 166 -9.50 -7.70 0.34
C GLN A 166 -10.60 -7.14 -0.59
N ASP A 167 -10.86 -7.81 -1.71
CA ASP A 167 -11.77 -7.34 -2.78
C ASP A 167 -13.25 -7.24 -2.36
N THR A 168 -13.62 -7.91 -1.27
CA THR A 168 -14.97 -7.83 -0.67
C THR A 168 -15.23 -6.55 0.11
N ILE A 169 -14.19 -5.78 0.46
CA ILE A 169 -14.32 -4.51 1.19
C ILE A 169 -14.57 -3.38 0.19
N SER A 170 -15.84 -3.02 0.03
CA SER A 170 -16.29 -2.07 -1.00
C SER A 170 -16.84 -0.75 -0.45
N THR A 171 -17.12 -0.71 0.85
CA THR A 171 -17.70 0.46 1.54
C THR A 171 -17.03 0.74 2.88
N ALA A 172 -17.24 1.94 3.42
CA ALA A 172 -16.74 2.32 4.74
C ALA A 172 -17.32 1.44 5.86
N GLN A 173 -18.56 0.98 5.71
CA GLN A 173 -19.17 0.00 6.59
C GLN A 173 -18.48 -1.36 6.49
N ASP A 174 -18.26 -1.89 5.28
CA ASP A 174 -17.55 -3.18 5.11
C ASP A 174 -16.16 -3.13 5.76
N LEU A 175 -15.47 -1.98 5.63
CA LEU A 175 -14.16 -1.77 6.25
C LEU A 175 -14.27 -1.75 7.79
N ALA A 176 -15.23 -1.02 8.34
CA ALA A 176 -15.47 -0.98 9.78
C ALA A 176 -15.81 -2.36 10.35
N ASP A 177 -16.66 -3.12 9.66
CA ASP A 177 -17.11 -4.46 10.05
C ASP A 177 -15.97 -5.48 9.94
N SER A 178 -15.14 -5.40 8.89
CA SER A 178 -13.95 -6.24 8.70
C SER A 178 -12.91 -6.05 9.82
N ILE A 179 -12.68 -4.81 10.24
CA ILE A 179 -11.71 -4.51 11.30
C ILE A 179 -12.31 -4.83 12.68
N GLY A 180 -13.56 -4.42 12.93
CA GLY A 180 -14.22 -4.42 14.24
C GLY A 180 -13.58 -3.43 15.23
N ASP A 181 -14.28 -3.05 16.30
CA ASP A 181 -13.79 -2.06 17.29
C ASP A 181 -13.42 -0.70 16.66
N VAL A 182 -14.10 -0.33 15.58
CA VAL A 182 -13.96 0.94 14.88
C VAL A 182 -15.02 1.90 15.39
N TYR A 183 -14.59 3.05 15.89
CA TYR A 183 -15.47 4.18 16.22
C TYR A 183 -15.82 4.99 14.97
N GLU A 184 -14.86 5.22 14.08
CA GLU A 184 -15.06 6.05 12.88
C GLU A 184 -14.08 5.65 11.78
N VAL A 185 -14.57 5.65 10.53
CA VAL A 185 -13.76 5.51 9.31
C VAL A 185 -13.77 6.84 8.56
N ARG A 186 -12.61 7.30 8.07
CA ARG A 186 -12.51 8.46 7.19
C ARG A 186 -11.74 8.17 5.91
N GLY A 187 -12.22 8.75 4.81
CA GLY A 187 -11.55 8.76 3.52
C GLY A 187 -11.19 10.18 3.13
N TRP A 188 -9.91 10.44 2.83
CA TRP A 188 -9.47 11.74 2.36
C TRP A 188 -10.01 12.02 0.96
N ARG A 189 -10.50 13.25 0.76
CA ARG A 189 -11.04 13.75 -0.50
C ARG A 189 -10.23 14.95 -0.95
N ALA A 190 -9.22 14.68 -1.78
CA ALA A 190 -8.28 15.69 -2.28
C ALA A 190 -8.97 16.81 -3.09
N ASP A 191 -10.08 16.52 -3.77
CA ASP A 191 -10.88 17.51 -4.49
C ASP A 191 -11.47 18.60 -3.58
N SER A 192 -11.84 18.21 -2.36
CA SER A 192 -12.41 19.11 -1.35
C SER A 192 -11.45 19.49 -0.22
N GLN A 193 -10.23 18.95 -0.23
CA GLN A 193 -9.25 19.04 0.87
C GLN A 193 -9.89 18.74 2.24
N GLY A 194 -10.65 17.64 2.32
CA GLY A 194 -11.40 17.27 3.52
C GLY A 194 -11.66 15.77 3.64
N PHE A 195 -12.27 15.36 4.75
CA PHE A 195 -12.63 13.96 4.98
C PHE A 195 -14.11 13.71 4.70
N ALA A 196 -14.39 12.64 3.96
CA ALA A 196 -15.65 11.91 4.14
C ALA A 196 -15.53 11.05 5.40
N PHE A 197 -16.61 10.90 6.17
CA PHE A 197 -16.61 10.10 7.39
C PHE A 197 -17.83 9.19 7.46
N TYR A 198 -17.64 8.07 8.16
CA TYR A 198 -18.64 7.08 8.50
C TYR A 198 -18.42 6.61 9.95
N ILE A 199 -19.48 6.62 10.74
CA ILE A 199 -19.50 6.14 12.12
C ILE A 199 -20.44 4.93 12.14
N PRO A 200 -19.93 3.69 12.34
CA PRO A 200 -20.80 2.53 12.53
C PRO A 200 -21.61 2.72 13.81
N ASP A 201 -22.93 2.48 13.73
CA ASP A 201 -23.84 2.59 14.88
C ASP A 201 -24.77 1.37 14.88
N PRO A 202 -24.80 0.58 15.97
CA PRO A 202 -25.65 -0.60 16.05
C PRO A 202 -27.14 -0.28 16.24
N VAL A 203 -27.47 0.96 16.64
CA VAL A 203 -28.83 1.45 16.88
C VAL A 203 -29.38 2.17 15.66
N ILE A 204 -28.55 2.86 14.89
CA ILE A 204 -28.94 3.58 13.68
C ILE A 204 -28.62 2.70 12.45
N PRO A 205 -29.62 2.11 11.76
CA PRO A 205 -29.38 1.33 10.56
C PRO A 205 -28.61 2.15 9.51
N GLY A 206 -27.46 1.64 9.09
CA GLY A 206 -26.57 2.34 8.15
C GLY A 206 -25.67 3.41 8.78
N GLY A 207 -25.56 3.47 10.10
CA GLY A 207 -24.62 4.32 10.82
C GLY A 207 -24.93 5.82 10.73
N ALA A 208 -23.93 6.65 11.08
CA ALA A 208 -23.95 8.09 10.90
C ALA A 208 -22.88 8.54 9.90
N GLY A 209 -23.15 9.63 9.16
CA GLY A 209 -22.28 10.12 8.11
C GLY A 209 -22.61 9.51 6.75
N THR A 210 -21.60 9.33 5.89
CA THR A 210 -21.75 8.78 4.54
C THR A 210 -21.04 7.44 4.45
N ASN A 211 -21.76 6.37 4.14
CA ASN A 211 -21.13 5.08 3.81
C ASN A 211 -20.50 5.15 2.41
N PHE A 212 -19.32 5.77 2.32
CA PHE A 212 -18.62 6.02 1.06
C PHE A 212 -17.94 4.76 0.51
N ALA A 213 -17.64 4.77 -0.79
CA ALA A 213 -16.96 3.67 -1.46
C ALA A 213 -15.50 3.53 -0.98
N VAL A 214 -15.10 2.30 -0.67
CA VAL A 214 -13.73 1.90 -0.34
C VAL A 214 -13.12 1.17 -1.52
N LYS A 215 -11.80 1.31 -1.70
CA LYS A 215 -11.03 0.69 -2.78
C LYS A 215 -9.82 -0.03 -2.18
N ILE A 216 -9.57 -1.24 -2.67
CA ILE A 216 -8.29 -1.92 -2.42
C ILE A 216 -7.12 -1.06 -2.90
N GLY A 217 -6.02 -1.09 -2.18
CA GLY A 217 -4.83 -0.30 -2.48
C GLY A 217 -4.88 1.16 -2.02
N TYR A 218 -6.00 1.64 -1.47
CA TYR A 218 -6.18 3.04 -1.09
C TYR A 218 -6.05 3.24 0.44
N PRO A 219 -5.59 4.44 0.86
CA PRO A 219 -5.44 4.76 2.27
C PRO A 219 -6.75 5.20 2.93
N TYR A 220 -6.92 4.84 4.20
CA TYR A 220 -8.04 5.25 5.04
C TYR A 220 -7.58 5.54 6.47
N TRP A 221 -8.39 6.32 7.17
CA TRP A 221 -8.22 6.57 8.60
C TRP A 221 -9.26 5.78 9.37
N VAL A 222 -8.83 5.12 10.44
CA VAL A 222 -9.73 4.39 11.34
C VAL A 222 -9.45 4.80 12.78
N CYS A 223 -10.49 5.21 13.51
CA CYS A 223 -10.41 5.49 14.93
C CYS A 223 -10.80 4.23 15.69
N MET A 224 -9.87 3.66 16.43
CA MET A 224 -10.00 2.34 17.04
C MET A 224 -10.28 2.44 18.54
N THR A 225 -11.23 1.67 19.04
CA THR A 225 -11.55 1.58 20.47
C THR A 225 -10.80 0.45 21.17
N ALA A 226 -10.16 -0.46 20.42
CA ALA A 226 -9.29 -1.51 20.94
C ALA A 226 -8.11 -1.78 19.99
N SER A 227 -6.92 -2.03 20.55
CA SER A 227 -5.75 -2.39 19.76
C SER A 227 -5.88 -3.81 19.20
N LYS A 228 -5.45 -4.02 17.95
CA LYS A 228 -5.45 -5.32 17.28
C LYS A 228 -4.55 -5.31 16.05
N THR A 229 -4.29 -6.49 15.50
CA THR A 229 -3.71 -6.62 14.17
C THR A 229 -4.83 -6.86 13.16
N TRP A 230 -4.79 -6.14 12.05
CA TRP A 230 -5.71 -6.29 10.92
C TRP A 230 -4.88 -6.41 9.63
N PRO A 231 -5.24 -7.28 8.67
CA PRO A 231 -4.52 -7.40 7.39
C PRO A 231 -4.37 -6.08 6.65
#